data_AF-A0AAU3NBH0-F1
#
_entry.id   AF-A0AAU3NBH0-F1
#
_cell.length_a   1.000
_cell.length_b   1.000
_cell.length_c   1.000
_cell.angle_alpha   90.00
_cell.angle_beta   90.00
_cell.angle_gamma   90.00
#
_symmetry.space_group_name_H-M   'P 1'
#
loop_
_entity.id
_entity.type
_entity.pdbx_description
1 polymer ?
#
loop_
_entity_poly.entity_id
_entity_poly.type
_entity_poly.pdbx_seq_one_letter_code
_entity_poly.pdbx_strand_id
1 'polypeptide(L)' 'MGIEEYGGGQGPQPAMERLVEQARVRGANGVLMFRFDVTEAADVGTEVCAYGTAVVLAKE' A
#
# COMPACT_ATOMS: atom_id res chain seq x y z
N MET A 1 8.44 11.25 -1.04
CA MET A 1 7.31 11.61 -1.92
C MET A 1 6.05 11.45 -1.09
N GLY A 2 5.34 12.55 -0.85
CA GLY A 2 4.19 12.57 0.05
C GLY A 2 2.93 12.05 -0.64
N ILE A 3 1.98 11.53 0.13
CA ILE A 3 0.66 11.09 -0.36
C ILE A 3 -0.15 12.21 -1.04
N GLU A 4 0.27 13.47 -0.86
CA GLU A 4 -0.39 14.68 -1.37
C GLU A 4 0.07 15.08 -2.79
N GLU A 5 1.15 14.47 -3.31
CA GLU A 5 1.69 14.78 -4.65
C GLU A 5 0.97 14.04 -5.79
N TYR A 6 0.11 13.06 -5.48
CA TYR A 6 -0.56 12.25 -6.49
C TYR A 6 -1.85 12.93 -7.01
N GLY A 7 -1.66 13.98 -7.82
CA GLY A 7 -2.70 14.68 -8.56
C GLY A 7 -3.08 13.94 -9.85
N GLY A 8 -3.74 12.78 -9.73
CA GLY A 8 -4.14 12.01 -10.92
C GLY A 8 -4.74 10.65 -10.57
N GLY A 9 -6.01 10.62 -10.15
CA GLY A 9 -6.77 9.39 -9.94
C GLY A 9 -6.40 8.64 -8.65
N GLN A 10 -7.23 8.77 -7.61
CA GLN A 10 -7.24 7.96 -6.37
C GLN A 10 -5.83 7.67 -5.80
N GLY A 11 -5.38 8.50 -4.84
CA GLY A 11 -4.09 8.29 -4.14
C GLY A 11 -3.93 6.89 -3.52
N PRO A 12 -2.78 6.54 -2.93
CA PRO A 12 -2.43 5.15 -2.62
C PRO A 12 -3.34 4.43 -1.61
N GLN A 13 -4.28 5.15 -1.00
CA GLN A 13 -5.18 4.70 0.05
C GLN A 13 -5.91 3.38 -0.25
N PRO A 14 -6.57 3.18 -1.42
CA PRO A 14 -7.25 1.92 -1.71
C PRO A 14 -6.27 0.74 -1.86
N ALA A 15 -5.05 0.97 -2.36
CA ALA A 15 -4.02 -0.07 -2.44
C ALA A 15 -3.48 -0.44 -1.05
N MET A 16 -3.32 0.56 -0.17
CA MET A 16 -2.94 0.35 1.22
C MET A 16 -4.00 -0.42 2.00
N GLU A 17 -5.27 -0.10 1.83
CA GLU A 17 -6.38 -0.81 2.49
C GLU A 17 -6.38 -2.29 2.12
N ARG A 18 -6.23 -2.61 0.83
CA ARG A 18 -6.09 -4.00 0.35
C ARG A 18 -4.87 -4.69 0.96
N LEU A 19 -3.71 -4.03 1.03
CA LEU A 19 -2.51 -4.59 1.66
C LEU A 19 -2.74 -4.90 3.15
N VAL A 20 -3.35 -3.97 3.88
CA VAL A 20 -3.66 -4.12 5.31
C VAL A 20 -4.66 -5.25 5.55
N GLU A 21 -5.70 -5.36 4.73
CA GLU A 21 -6.66 -6.46 4.81
C GLU A 21 -5.97 -7.81 4.62
N GLN A 22 -5.11 -7.95 3.60
CA GLN A 22 -4.35 -9.18 3.37
C GLN A 22 -3.36 -9.49 4.51
N ALA A 23 -2.74 -8.48 5.13
CA ALA A 23 -1.92 -8.67 6.31
C ALA A 23 -2.75 -9.20 7.50
N ARG A 24 -3.93 -8.62 7.74
CA ARG A 24 -4.86 -9.05 8.80
C ARG A 24 -5.35 -10.48 8.60
N VAL A 25 -5.71 -10.87 7.37
CA VAL A 25 -6.11 -12.26 7.04
C VAL A 25 -5.02 -13.26 7.40
N ARG A 26 -3.75 -12.85 7.34
CA ARG A 26 -2.58 -13.68 7.73
C ARG A 26 -2.27 -13.63 9.23
N GLY A 27 -3.08 -12.96 10.03
CA GLY A 27 -2.88 -12.82 11.48
C GLY A 27 -1.82 -11.78 11.86
N ALA A 28 -1.35 -10.95 10.93
CA ALA A 28 -0.38 -9.91 11.24
C ALA A 28 -1.02 -8.72 11.98
N ASN A 29 -0.24 -8.11 12.87
CA ASN A 29 -0.61 -6.87 13.58
C ASN A 29 0.18 -5.64 13.08
N GLY A 30 1.06 -5.83 12.09
CA GLY A 30 1.83 -4.76 11.47
C GLY A 30 2.30 -5.11 10.06
N VAL A 31 2.71 -4.08 9.31
CA VAL A 31 3.39 -4.19 8.03
C VAL A 31 4.69 -3.40 8.10
N LEU A 32 5.82 -4.07 7.92
CA LEU A 32 7.14 -3.45 7.90
C LEU A 32 7.64 -3.25 6.48
N MET A 33 8.56 -2.30 6.31
CA MET A 33 9.12 -1.93 4.99
C MET A 33 8.01 -1.64 3.96
N PHE A 34 6.96 -0.95 4.40
CA PHE A 34 5.86 -0.53 3.55
C PHE A 34 6.35 0.42 2.46
N ARG A 35 5.97 0.14 1.22
CA ARG A 35 6.22 0.98 0.04
C ARG A 35 5.02 0.93 -0.89
N PHE A 36 4.91 1.93 -1.75
CA PHE A 36 4.00 1.92 -2.86
C PHE A 36 4.71 2.45 -4.10
N ASP A 37 4.38 1.86 -5.25
CA ASP A 37 4.79 2.33 -6.56
C ASP A 37 3.55 2.75 -7.32
N VAL A 38 3.69 3.79 -8.13
CA VAL A 38 2.63 4.24 -9.01
C VAL A 38 3.16 4.37 -10.41
N THR A 39 2.42 3.77 -11.35
CA THR A 39 2.74 3.75 -12.77
C THR A 39 1.60 4.39 -13.52
N GLU A 40 1.90 5.47 -14.24
CA GLU A 40 0.93 6.11 -15.14
C GLU A 40 1.22 5.66 -16.57
N ALA A 41 0.22 5.08 -17.23
CA ALA A 41 0.28 4.74 -18.63
C ALA A 41 -0.74 5.59 -19.40
N ALA A 42 -0.26 6.39 -20.35
CA ALA A 42 -1.01 7.45 -21.02
C ALA A 42 -2.39 7.03 -21.57
N ASP A 43 -2.55 5.76 -21.98
CA ASP A 43 -3.78 5.21 -22.56
C ASP A 43 -4.46 4.12 -21.70
N VAL A 44 -3.86 3.72 -20.57
CA VAL A 44 -4.30 2.55 -19.76
C VAL A 44 -4.75 2.98 -18.36
N GLY A 45 -4.35 4.16 -17.90
CA GLY A 45 -4.71 4.71 -16.59
C GLY A 45 -3.57 4.63 -15.56
N THR A 46 -3.91 4.94 -14.31
CA THR A 46 -2.99 4.95 -13.17
C THR A 46 -3.06 3.63 -12.41
N GLU A 47 -1.95 2.91 -12.33
CA GLU A 47 -1.81 1.71 -11.49
C GLU A 47 -1.08 2.07 -10.19
N VAL A 48 -1.69 1.73 -9.05
CA VAL A 48 -1.06 1.84 -7.74
C VAL A 48 -0.85 0.44 -7.15
N CYS A 49 0.40 0.10 -6.89
CA CYS A 49 0.80 -1.13 -6.20
C CYS A 49 1.36 -0.81 -4.81
N ALA A 50 0.88 -1.51 -3.78
CA ALA A 50 1.34 -1.35 -2.40
C ALA A 50 1.83 -2.69 -1.83
N TYR A 51 2.96 -2.68 -1.13
CA TYR A 51 3.62 -3.89 -0.65
C TYR A 51 4.45 -3.66 0.62
N GLY A 52 4.74 -4.76 1.32
CA GLY A 52 5.50 -4.78 2.57
C GLY A 52 5.52 -6.18 3.20
N THR A 53 6.11 -6.29 4.39
CA THR A 53 6.20 -7.55 5.14
C THR A 53 5.17 -7.59 6.26
N ALA A 54 4.23 -8.53 6.21
CA ALA A 54 3.28 -8.76 7.27
C ALA A 54 3.98 -9.39 8.49
N VAL A 55 3.83 -8.79 9.67
CA VAL A 55 4.51 -9.21 10.91
C VAL A 55 3.57 -9.32 12.10
N VAL A 56 3.97 -10.10 13.09
CA VAL A 56 3.39 -10.09 14.44
C VAL A 56 4.44 -9.52 15.40
N LEU A 57 4.22 -8.30 15.84
CA LEU A 57 5.01 -7.64 16.87
C LEU A 57 4.61 -8.20 18.24
N ALA A 58 5.60 -8.60 19.04
CA ALA A 58 5.42 -8.93 20.45
C ALA A 58 5.77 -7.71 21.32
N LYS A 59 5.13 -7.59 22.49
CA LYS A 59 5.58 -6.66 23.52
C LYS A 59 6.86 -7.20 24.15
N GLU A 60 7.72 -6.30 24.59
CA GLU A 60 8.90 -6.61 25.40
C GLU A 60 8.52 -7.27 26.73
#